data_AF-A0A970ZPA5-F1
#
_entry.id   AF-A0A970ZPA5-F1
#
_cell.length_a   1.000
_cell.length_b   1.000
_cell.length_c   1.000
_cell.angle_alpha   90.00
_cell.angle_beta   90.00
_cell.angle_gamma   90.00
#
_symmetry.space_group_name_H-M   'P 1'
#
loop_
_entity.id
_entity.type
_entity.pdbx_description
1 polymer ?
#
loop_
_entity_poly.entity_id
_entity_poly.type
_entity_poly.pdbx_seq_one_letter_code
_entity_poly.pdbx_strand_id
1 'polypeptide(L)'
;MADLGVNGTRKDFRVVGKPNLPGVLSWAQATGVAIFGIDYVVPDMLHAKFLRSPYANARIKKLDIAKARAIPGVVDIVTWDDPDLKSLTSGGDGGFFMGPTQAFLDNQADHEGAEVGAIVVAETEEICDEALRALEVEWEEGPFVVDIRKGRAPNAPVIRPAPPAGKGGGGDNPPKKGNVSYSNMNDGDVEKGFREADHIIEYDVNTAAFSGHIPNPVGTVAWWFDDPLYGEGKNLRIEGVPWGHDQVAGANKVAPGKVFQSCMFVGGRYCDWGIRKSQQITPLLAKRAGRPVRCVNSRYDMYDFNLCQRFVHMKVGFKSNGLITAIEDFSAADGGIRGSSIFGNVMDQTYGPYFTTRCKNIKQSMEVVDSNTGMMYVSGQHNPMGWDTLMVGIYLIAEKLGKDPIEIATLNLHGPESQDDPNPVPSYEACVAALKKMMNWNWHPAGARKLPDGRLHGVSFRYN
;
A
#
# COMPACT_ATOMS: atom_id res chain seq x y z
N MET A 1 -28.43 18.87 15.12
CA MET A 1 -29.58 18.10 14.59
C MET A 1 -30.65 18.10 15.65
N ALA A 2 -31.92 18.31 15.29
CA ALA A 2 -33.02 18.25 16.26
C ALA A 2 -33.09 16.85 16.88
N ASP A 3 -33.16 16.78 18.21
CA ASP A 3 -33.47 15.56 18.93
C ASP A 3 -34.94 15.24 18.70
N LEU A 4 -35.21 14.27 17.83
CA LEU A 4 -36.57 13.88 17.46
C LEU A 4 -37.18 12.86 18.44
N GLY A 5 -36.57 12.61 19.61
CA GLY A 5 -37.20 11.84 20.69
C GLY A 5 -37.50 10.36 20.37
N VAL A 6 -36.80 9.76 19.40
CA VAL A 6 -37.08 8.39 18.90
C VAL A 6 -35.91 7.41 19.03
N ASN A 7 -34.88 7.72 19.84
CA ASN A 7 -33.80 6.77 20.12
C ASN A 7 -34.33 5.61 20.99
N GLY A 8 -34.91 4.58 20.35
CA GLY A 8 -35.29 3.31 20.97
C GLY A 8 -36.61 2.67 20.50
N THR A 9 -37.51 3.41 19.85
CA THR A 9 -38.85 2.88 19.49
C THR A 9 -38.99 2.46 18.03
N ARG A 10 -38.17 2.98 17.12
CA ARG A 10 -38.22 2.65 15.71
C ARG A 10 -37.49 1.34 15.43
N LYS A 11 -38.25 0.25 15.29
CA LYS A 11 -37.74 -1.08 14.95
C LYS A 11 -37.68 -1.34 13.43
N ASP A 12 -38.43 -0.55 12.66
CA ASP A 12 -38.51 -0.68 11.21
C ASP A 12 -37.98 0.57 10.49
N PHE A 13 -36.95 0.35 9.67
CA PHE A 13 -36.34 1.35 8.82
C PHE A 13 -36.54 0.97 7.35
N ARG A 14 -36.67 1.97 6.48
CA ARG A 14 -36.75 1.75 5.03
C ARG A 14 -35.43 1.21 4.46
N VAL A 15 -34.30 1.56 5.08
CA VAL A 15 -32.95 1.29 4.55
C VAL A 15 -32.08 0.55 5.57
N VAL A 16 -31.96 1.06 6.80
CA VAL A 16 -31.07 0.50 7.83
C VAL A 16 -31.46 -0.95 8.17
N GLY A 17 -30.50 -1.88 8.07
CA GLY A 17 -30.69 -3.29 8.39
C GLY A 17 -31.51 -4.09 7.38
N LYS A 18 -31.87 -3.53 6.21
CA LYS A 18 -32.60 -4.25 5.16
C LYS A 18 -31.63 -4.90 4.16
N PRO A 19 -31.69 -6.22 3.94
CA PRO A 19 -30.85 -6.90 2.95
C PRO A 19 -31.30 -6.56 1.52
N ASN A 20 -30.41 -6.77 0.55
CA ASN A 20 -30.70 -6.70 -0.90
C ASN A 20 -31.21 -5.35 -1.43
N LEU A 21 -30.90 -4.25 -0.75
CA LEU A 21 -31.12 -2.92 -1.30
C LEU A 21 -29.95 -2.52 -2.21
N PRO A 22 -30.17 -2.18 -3.49
CA PRO A 22 -29.10 -1.69 -4.34
C PRO A 22 -28.56 -0.37 -3.78
N GLY A 23 -27.24 -0.23 -3.77
CA GLY A 23 -26.59 1.03 -3.44
C GLY A 23 -26.88 2.09 -4.52
N VAL A 24 -26.66 3.36 -4.18
CA VAL A 24 -26.89 4.51 -5.09
C VAL A 24 -26.16 4.33 -6.43
N LEU A 25 -25.00 3.68 -6.42
CA LEU A 25 -24.15 3.45 -7.59
C LEU A 25 -24.40 2.11 -8.29
N SER A 26 -25.17 1.19 -7.68
CA SER A 26 -25.29 -0.19 -8.16
C SER A 26 -25.89 -0.29 -9.56
N TRP A 27 -26.90 0.52 -9.89
CA TRP A 27 -27.51 0.50 -11.22
C TRP A 27 -26.51 0.91 -12.30
N ALA A 28 -25.76 1.99 -12.07
CA ALA A 28 -24.79 2.50 -13.03
C ALA A 28 -23.67 1.49 -13.30
N GLN A 29 -23.17 0.83 -12.23
CA GLN A 29 -22.16 -0.21 -12.33
C GLN A 29 -22.68 -1.47 -13.05
N ALA A 30 -23.90 -1.91 -12.72
CA ALA A 30 -24.46 -3.14 -13.28
C ALA A 30 -24.85 -3.03 -14.77
N THR A 31 -25.20 -1.82 -15.23
CA THR A 31 -25.63 -1.58 -16.62
C THR A 31 -24.51 -1.12 -17.54
N GLY A 32 -23.32 -0.84 -17.00
CA GLY A 32 -22.19 -0.32 -17.77
C GLY A 32 -22.28 1.16 -18.14
N VAL A 33 -23.27 1.90 -17.61
CA VAL A 33 -23.36 3.37 -17.83
C VAL A 33 -22.46 4.16 -16.87
N ALA A 34 -21.86 3.50 -15.88
CA ALA A 34 -20.82 4.09 -15.04
C ALA A 34 -19.60 4.45 -15.89
N ILE A 35 -19.21 5.72 -15.86
CA ILE A 35 -18.03 6.22 -16.58
C ILE A 35 -16.88 6.34 -15.58
N PHE A 36 -15.82 5.56 -15.79
CA PHE A 36 -14.57 5.68 -15.07
C PHE A 36 -13.65 6.70 -15.77
N GLY A 37 -12.65 7.22 -15.06
CA GLY A 37 -11.80 8.30 -15.58
C GLY A 37 -11.12 7.97 -16.91
N ILE A 38 -10.75 6.71 -17.11
CA ILE A 38 -10.10 6.24 -18.35
C ILE A 38 -11.08 6.05 -19.53
N ASP A 39 -12.38 6.03 -19.28
CA ASP A 39 -13.41 5.86 -20.32
C ASP A 39 -13.66 7.17 -21.08
N TYR A 40 -13.20 8.30 -20.54
CA TYR A 40 -13.39 9.61 -21.16
C TYR A 40 -12.66 9.71 -22.49
N VAL A 41 -13.41 9.91 -23.57
CA VAL A 41 -12.90 10.24 -24.90
C VAL A 41 -13.36 11.65 -25.24
N VAL A 42 -12.44 12.50 -25.65
CA VAL A 42 -12.71 13.90 -26.03
C VAL A 42 -12.09 14.18 -27.41
N PRO A 43 -12.64 15.13 -28.18
CA PRO A 43 -12.11 15.47 -29.50
C PRO A 43 -10.62 15.84 -29.44
N ASP A 44 -9.87 15.43 -30.46
CA ASP A 44 -8.44 15.71 -30.64
C ASP A 44 -7.55 15.24 -29.48
N MET A 45 -8.01 14.29 -28.66
CA MET A 45 -7.26 13.73 -27.54
C MET A 45 -5.96 13.06 -27.99
N LEU A 46 -4.88 13.34 -27.27
CA LEU A 46 -3.57 12.72 -27.41
C LEU A 46 -3.36 11.64 -26.34
N HIS A 47 -2.41 10.77 -26.61
CA HIS A 47 -1.95 9.74 -25.70
C HIS A 47 -0.55 10.07 -25.18
N ALA A 48 -0.27 9.72 -23.93
CA ALA A 48 1.04 9.90 -23.33
C ALA A 48 1.53 8.64 -22.62
N LYS A 49 2.79 8.28 -22.83
CA LYS A 49 3.48 7.15 -22.18
C LYS A 49 4.86 7.54 -21.69
N PHE A 50 5.24 7.00 -20.54
CA PHE A 50 6.59 7.14 -19.98
C PHE A 50 7.55 6.15 -20.65
N LEU A 51 8.80 6.57 -20.81
CA LEU A 51 9.92 5.64 -20.91
C LEU A 51 10.05 4.91 -19.57
N ARG A 52 10.18 3.59 -19.63
CA ARG A 52 10.33 2.71 -18.47
C ARG A 52 11.69 2.03 -18.48
N SER A 53 12.31 1.92 -17.31
CA SER A 53 13.60 1.24 -17.14
C SER A 53 13.48 -0.26 -17.39
N PRO A 54 14.39 -0.90 -18.16
CA PRO A 54 14.49 -2.35 -18.23
C PRO A 54 15.40 -2.95 -17.14
N TYR A 55 15.97 -2.12 -16.25
CA TYR A 55 16.94 -2.54 -15.23
C TYR A 55 16.43 -2.31 -13.81
N ALA A 56 16.87 -3.15 -12.87
CA ALA A 56 16.56 -3.04 -11.43
C ALA A 56 17.22 -1.82 -10.76
N ASN A 57 18.37 -1.36 -11.28
CA ASN A 57 18.98 -0.11 -10.89
C ASN A 57 19.81 0.41 -12.06
N ALA A 58 19.50 1.59 -12.57
CA ALA A 58 20.29 2.19 -13.65
C ALA A 58 20.15 3.71 -13.70
N ARG A 59 21.11 4.36 -14.35
CA ARG A 59 21.05 5.77 -14.74
C ARG A 59 21.11 5.89 -16.26
N ILE A 60 20.34 6.82 -16.83
CA ILE A 60 20.49 7.24 -18.23
C ILE A 60 21.68 8.21 -18.32
N LYS A 61 22.75 7.80 -19.01
CA LYS A 61 23.91 8.65 -19.33
C LYS A 61 23.59 9.62 -20.44
N LYS A 62 22.91 9.13 -21.46
CA LYS A 62 22.54 9.88 -22.66
C LYS A 62 21.17 9.40 -23.17
N LEU A 63 20.34 10.34 -23.57
CA LEU A 63 19.08 10.09 -24.25
C LEU A 63 19.06 10.89 -25.54
N ASP A 64 18.93 10.21 -26.68
CA ASP A 64 18.65 10.84 -27.97
C ASP A 64 17.17 10.61 -28.34
N ILE A 65 16.47 11.71 -28.57
CA ILE A 65 15.04 11.75 -28.91
C ILE A 65 14.81 12.07 -30.39
N ALA A 66 15.86 12.28 -31.20
CA ALA A 66 15.74 12.81 -32.56
C ALA A 66 14.91 11.90 -33.47
N LYS A 67 15.15 10.58 -33.42
CA LYS A 67 14.39 9.59 -34.19
C LYS A 67 12.94 9.51 -33.76
N ALA A 68 12.71 9.46 -32.45
CA ALA A 68 11.36 9.44 -31.88
C ALA A 68 10.56 10.69 -32.26
N ARG A 69 11.17 11.88 -32.17
CA ARG A 69 10.54 13.17 -32.53
C ARG A 69 10.19 13.27 -34.02
N ALA A 70 10.92 12.57 -34.89
CA ALA A 70 10.68 12.60 -36.33
C ALA A 70 9.51 11.71 -36.79
N ILE A 71 8.96 10.85 -35.93
CA ILE A 71 7.85 9.97 -36.27
C ILE A 71 6.57 10.81 -36.46
N PRO A 72 5.87 10.68 -37.61
CA PRO A 72 4.60 11.35 -37.84
C PRO A 72 3.57 11.01 -36.75
N GLY A 73 2.93 12.05 -36.21
CA GLY A 73 1.95 11.92 -35.13
C GLY A 73 2.53 11.99 -33.71
N VAL A 74 3.87 12.08 -33.55
CA VAL A 74 4.48 12.52 -32.29
C VAL A 74 4.31 14.02 -32.14
N VAL A 75 3.70 14.45 -31.03
CA VAL A 75 3.35 15.85 -30.77
C VAL A 75 4.36 16.52 -29.83
N ASP A 76 4.76 15.83 -28.76
CA ASP A 76 5.77 16.32 -27.82
C ASP A 76 6.57 15.15 -27.23
N ILE A 77 7.81 15.44 -26.82
CA ILE A 77 8.62 14.56 -25.99
C ILE A 77 9.21 15.41 -24.89
N VAL A 78 8.80 15.12 -23.65
CA VAL A 78 9.24 15.83 -22.44
C VAL A 78 10.30 14.99 -21.75
N THR A 79 11.49 15.57 -21.56
CA THR A 79 12.65 14.92 -20.92
C THR A 79 12.81 15.35 -19.46
N TRP A 80 13.57 14.58 -18.67
CA TRP A 80 13.82 14.86 -17.25
C TRP A 80 14.48 16.22 -17.00
N ASP A 81 15.13 16.81 -18.01
CA ASP A 81 15.77 18.10 -17.91
C ASP A 81 14.86 19.29 -18.24
N ASP A 82 13.64 19.03 -18.74
CA ASP A 82 12.69 20.03 -19.19
C ASP A 82 12.33 21.00 -18.03
N PRO A 83 12.38 22.33 -18.27
CA PRO A 83 12.15 23.32 -17.24
C PRO A 83 10.71 23.31 -16.70
N ASP A 84 9.72 22.99 -17.52
CA ASP A 84 8.32 22.92 -17.06
C ASP A 84 8.14 21.73 -16.11
N LEU A 85 8.78 20.60 -16.43
CA LEU A 85 8.78 19.41 -15.59
C LEU A 85 9.45 19.66 -14.24
N LYS A 86 10.60 20.35 -14.24
CA LYS A 86 11.31 20.77 -13.02
C LYS A 86 10.52 21.78 -12.18
N SER A 87 9.61 22.52 -12.81
CA SER A 87 8.75 23.48 -12.13
C SER A 87 7.55 22.82 -11.42
N LEU A 88 7.25 21.55 -11.76
CA LEU A 88 6.33 20.75 -10.97
C LEU A 88 6.98 20.43 -9.63
N THR A 89 6.36 20.93 -8.57
CA THR A 89 6.62 20.37 -7.25
C THR A 89 6.00 18.98 -7.22
N SER A 90 6.82 17.93 -7.08
CA SER A 90 6.31 16.62 -6.65
C SER A 90 5.71 16.86 -5.27
N GLY A 91 4.40 17.06 -5.22
CA GLY A 91 3.67 17.27 -3.98
C GLY A 91 3.77 15.97 -3.21
N GLY A 92 4.78 15.87 -2.33
CA GLY A 92 5.12 14.73 -1.48
C GLY A 92 4.55 13.40 -1.97
N ASP A 93 5.32 12.67 -2.77
CA ASP A 93 4.99 11.30 -3.19
C ASP A 93 4.96 10.37 -1.97
N GLY A 94 3.85 10.43 -1.24
CA GLY A 94 3.66 9.81 0.05
C GLY A 94 2.49 10.48 0.75
N GLY A 95 1.27 10.01 0.49
CA GLY A 95 0.14 10.29 1.36
C GLY A 95 0.54 10.14 2.84
N PHE A 96 0.07 11.07 3.67
CA PHE A 96 0.31 11.14 5.12
C PHE A 96 1.76 11.31 5.63
N PHE A 97 2.82 11.07 4.84
CA PHE A 97 4.20 11.12 5.32
C PHE A 97 5.06 12.11 4.50
N MET A 98 5.30 13.26 5.14
CA MET A 98 6.10 14.38 4.66
C MET A 98 7.57 13.99 4.41
N GLY A 99 7.86 13.39 3.25
CA GLY A 99 9.22 13.19 2.76
C GLY A 99 9.79 14.43 2.05
N PRO A 100 11.11 14.51 1.82
CA PRO A 100 11.70 15.61 1.06
C PRO A 100 11.22 15.61 -0.39
N THR A 101 11.03 16.80 -0.97
CA THR A 101 10.66 16.99 -2.38
C THR A 101 11.66 16.27 -3.29
N GLN A 102 11.14 15.52 -4.26
CA GLN A 102 11.94 14.81 -5.27
C GLN A 102 11.69 15.40 -6.65
N ALA A 103 12.63 15.21 -7.57
CA ALA A 103 12.38 15.46 -8.98
C ALA A 103 11.22 14.57 -9.45
N PHE A 104 10.29 15.14 -10.22
CA PHE A 104 9.11 14.42 -10.70
C PHE A 104 9.49 13.24 -11.61
N LEU A 105 10.37 13.51 -12.57
CA LEU A 105 11.02 12.54 -13.43
C LEU A 105 12.52 12.82 -13.37
N ASP A 106 13.31 11.77 -13.22
CA ASP A 106 14.77 11.86 -13.17
C ASP A 106 15.39 10.95 -14.25
N ASN A 107 16.71 11.00 -14.39
CA ASN A 107 17.48 10.09 -15.21
C ASN A 107 17.93 8.84 -14.44
N GLN A 108 17.47 8.64 -13.21
CA GLN A 108 17.77 7.46 -12.40
C GLN A 108 16.52 6.60 -12.20
N ALA A 109 16.68 5.30 -12.39
CA ALA A 109 15.66 4.28 -12.17
C ALA A 109 16.10 3.34 -11.05
N ASP A 110 15.27 3.24 -10.01
CA ASP A 110 15.54 2.42 -8.82
C ASP A 110 14.81 1.05 -8.85
N HIS A 111 14.15 0.69 -9.96
CA HIS A 111 13.59 -0.64 -10.22
C HIS A 111 13.27 -0.83 -11.71
N GLU A 112 13.05 -2.07 -12.13
CA GLU A 112 12.54 -2.39 -13.46
C GLU A 112 11.10 -1.88 -13.60
N GLY A 113 10.78 -1.24 -14.73
CA GLY A 113 9.47 -0.65 -14.98
C GLY A 113 9.34 0.79 -14.49
N ALA A 114 10.31 1.33 -13.74
CA ALA A 114 10.28 2.71 -13.25
C ALA A 114 10.08 3.72 -14.38
N GLU A 115 9.17 4.68 -14.22
CA GLU A 115 9.07 5.84 -15.10
C GLU A 115 10.35 6.70 -14.98
N VAL A 116 11.06 6.89 -16.10
CA VAL A 116 12.38 7.51 -16.12
C VAL A 116 12.65 8.23 -17.43
N GLY A 117 13.39 9.34 -17.38
CA GLY A 117 13.99 9.98 -18.55
C GLY A 117 13.02 10.77 -19.44
N ALA A 118 12.00 10.13 -20.01
CA ALA A 118 11.14 10.78 -20.99
C ALA A 118 9.67 10.40 -20.91
N ILE A 119 8.83 11.29 -21.43
CA ILE A 119 7.41 11.08 -21.69
C ILE A 119 7.16 11.43 -23.15
N VAL A 120 6.58 10.49 -23.89
CA VAL A 120 6.14 10.73 -25.28
C VAL A 120 4.67 11.10 -25.28
N VAL A 121 4.30 12.12 -26.04
CA VAL A 121 2.92 12.51 -26.33
C VAL A 121 2.65 12.38 -27.82
N ALA A 122 1.65 11.61 -28.22
CA ALA A 122 1.35 11.32 -29.63
C ALA A 122 -0.16 11.23 -29.91
N GLU A 123 -0.53 11.19 -31.19
CA GLU A 123 -1.92 11.10 -31.65
C GLU A 123 -2.62 9.79 -31.27
N THR A 124 -1.86 8.70 -31.14
CA THR A 124 -2.38 7.38 -30.76
C THR A 124 -1.45 6.69 -29.77
N GLU A 125 -2.00 5.69 -29.09
CA GLU A 125 -1.23 4.87 -28.14
C GLU A 125 -0.10 4.11 -28.85
N GLU A 126 -0.34 3.63 -30.06
CA GLU A 126 0.61 2.87 -30.87
C GLU A 126 1.80 3.72 -31.32
N ILE A 127 1.56 5.00 -31.65
CA ILE A 127 2.63 5.95 -32.00
C ILE A 127 3.48 6.26 -30.76
N CYS A 128 2.89 6.34 -29.56
CA CYS A 128 3.69 6.42 -28.34
C CYS A 128 4.64 5.21 -28.21
N ASP A 129 4.14 3.99 -28.44
CA ASP A 129 4.97 2.78 -28.37
C ASP A 129 6.07 2.74 -29.44
N GLU A 130 5.76 3.20 -30.66
CA GLU A 130 6.74 3.32 -31.73
C GLU A 130 7.85 4.32 -31.37
N ALA A 131 7.47 5.50 -30.90
CA ALA A 131 8.40 6.54 -30.50
C ALA A 131 9.26 6.13 -29.29
N LEU A 132 8.68 5.45 -28.30
CA LEU A 132 9.45 4.90 -27.18
C LEU A 132 10.51 3.88 -27.64
N ARG A 133 10.17 3.02 -28.62
CA ARG A 133 11.14 2.09 -29.24
C ARG A 133 12.23 2.79 -30.05
N ALA A 134 11.95 3.99 -30.56
CA ALA A 134 12.89 4.78 -31.35
C ALA A 134 13.82 5.67 -30.50
N LEU A 135 13.63 5.74 -29.18
CA LEU A 135 14.55 6.42 -28.27
C LEU A 135 15.89 5.68 -28.21
N GLU A 136 16.99 6.40 -28.39
CA GLU A 136 18.33 5.82 -28.17
C GLU A 136 18.79 6.18 -26.76
N VAL A 137 18.88 5.16 -25.90
CA VAL A 137 19.17 5.34 -24.48
C VAL A 137 20.47 4.65 -24.14
N GLU A 138 21.45 5.41 -23.64
CA GLU A 138 22.68 4.88 -23.06
C GLU A 138 22.49 4.72 -21.55
N TRP A 139 22.56 3.49 -21.06
CA TRP A 139 22.35 3.14 -19.67
C TRP A 139 23.66 2.89 -18.92
N GLU A 140 23.68 3.27 -17.65
CA GLU A 140 24.66 2.87 -16.65
C GLU A 140 23.97 1.98 -15.63
N GLU A 141 24.23 0.68 -15.67
CA GLU A 141 23.68 -0.25 -14.68
C GLU A 141 24.37 -0.06 -13.32
N GLY A 142 23.55 -0.03 -12.26
CA GLY A 142 23.99 0.07 -10.88
C GLY A 142 23.82 -1.25 -10.11
N PRO A 143 24.48 -1.41 -8.96
CA PRO A 143 24.23 -2.55 -8.08
C PRO A 143 22.81 -2.48 -7.51
N PHE A 144 22.15 -3.62 -7.32
CA PHE A 144 20.78 -3.68 -6.82
C PHE A 144 20.61 -4.66 -5.67
N VAL A 145 19.53 -4.48 -4.90
CA VAL A 145 19.12 -5.37 -3.81
C VAL A 145 17.68 -5.81 -4.04
N VAL A 146 17.45 -7.11 -4.20
CA VAL A 146 16.09 -7.69 -4.30
C VAL A 146 15.81 -8.78 -3.25
N ASP A 147 16.88 -9.31 -2.62
CA ASP A 147 16.77 -10.18 -1.43
C ASP A 147 17.17 -9.36 -0.20
N ILE A 148 16.16 -8.96 0.58
CA ILE A 148 16.38 -8.10 1.75
C ILE A 148 17.23 -8.74 2.85
N ARG A 149 17.30 -10.09 2.92
CA ARG A 149 18.17 -10.79 3.87
C ARG A 149 19.63 -10.66 3.48
N LYS A 150 19.93 -10.55 2.18
CA LYS A 150 21.28 -10.23 1.68
C LYS A 150 21.54 -8.72 1.71
N GLY A 151 20.53 -7.90 1.43
CA GLY A 151 20.59 -6.45 1.43
C GLY A 151 21.02 -5.81 2.76
N ARG A 152 20.75 -6.49 3.88
CA ARG A 152 21.16 -6.09 5.23
C ARG A 152 22.59 -6.48 5.63
N ALA A 153 23.30 -7.26 4.81
CA ALA A 153 24.66 -7.66 5.12
C ALA A 153 25.60 -6.43 5.16
N PRO A 154 26.63 -6.40 6.04
CA PRO A 154 27.54 -5.26 6.15
C PRO A 154 28.28 -4.89 4.86
N ASN A 155 28.45 -5.85 3.95
CA ASN A 155 29.12 -5.72 2.65
C ASN A 155 28.16 -5.60 1.46
N ALA A 156 26.84 -5.51 1.71
CA ALA A 156 25.87 -5.30 0.64
C ALA A 156 26.09 -3.93 -0.01
N PRO A 157 25.89 -3.81 -1.34
CA PRO A 157 25.96 -2.51 -2.00
C PRO A 157 24.92 -1.58 -1.42
N VAL A 158 25.33 -0.37 -1.02
CA VAL A 158 24.42 0.65 -0.50
C VAL A 158 23.72 1.31 -1.68
N ILE A 159 22.45 0.98 -1.89
CA ILE A 159 21.68 1.45 -3.06
C ILE A 159 21.04 2.81 -2.82
N ARG A 160 20.82 3.20 -1.56
CA ARG A 160 20.24 4.49 -1.16
C ARG A 160 20.94 5.03 0.07
N PRO A 161 21.98 5.86 -0.08
CA PRO A 161 22.66 6.48 1.07
C PRO A 161 21.70 7.41 1.83
N ALA A 162 21.87 7.50 3.16
CA ALA A 162 21.07 8.40 3.98
C ALA A 162 21.36 9.88 3.60
N PRO A 163 20.35 10.75 3.52
CA PRO A 163 20.60 12.18 3.53
C PRO A 163 21.21 12.59 4.89
N PRO A 164 21.91 13.75 4.98
CA PRO A 164 22.37 14.29 6.26
C PRO A 164 21.22 14.33 7.28
N ALA A 165 21.52 13.96 8.53
CA ALA A 165 20.56 13.60 9.57
C ALA A 165 19.27 14.46 9.60
N GLY A 166 18.15 13.85 9.22
CA GLY A 166 16.80 14.27 9.60
C GLY A 166 16.21 13.28 10.59
N LYS A 167 15.51 13.76 11.61
CA LYS A 167 14.80 12.90 12.57
C LYS A 167 13.62 12.23 11.85
N GLY A 168 13.75 10.96 11.48
CA GLY A 168 12.66 10.14 10.96
C GLY A 168 12.23 9.10 11.98
N GLY A 169 10.94 9.07 12.32
CA GLY A 169 10.31 8.07 13.18
C GLY A 169 10.39 8.35 14.68
N GLY A 170 9.32 8.06 15.43
CA GLY A 170 9.32 8.09 16.90
C GLY A 170 10.13 6.93 17.49
N GLY A 171 10.64 7.10 18.73
CA GLY A 171 11.44 6.11 19.45
C GLY A 171 12.95 6.38 19.45
N ASP A 172 13.71 5.59 20.23
CA ASP A 172 15.18 5.63 20.31
C ASP A 172 15.82 4.70 19.26
N ASN A 173 15.59 5.03 17.97
CA ASN A 173 16.11 4.24 16.85
C ASN A 173 17.54 4.66 16.51
N PRO A 174 18.47 3.71 16.27
CA PRO A 174 19.81 4.05 15.82
C PRO A 174 19.80 4.62 14.40
N PRO A 175 20.86 5.35 13.99
CA PRO A 175 21.00 5.84 12.62
C PRO A 175 20.97 4.71 11.59
N LYS A 176 20.48 5.02 10.38
CA LYS A 176 20.51 4.11 9.24
C LYS A 176 21.93 3.57 8.99
N LYS A 177 22.05 2.26 8.78
CA LYS A 177 23.32 1.58 8.49
C LYS A 177 23.24 0.83 7.17
N GLY A 178 24.03 1.25 6.17
CA GLY A 178 23.95 0.70 4.82
C GLY A 178 22.55 0.89 4.25
N ASN A 179 21.87 -0.21 3.91
CA ASN A 179 20.49 -0.23 3.41
C ASN A 179 19.43 -0.31 4.52
N VAL A 180 19.82 -0.39 5.80
CA VAL A 180 18.90 -0.73 6.91
C VAL A 180 18.55 0.50 7.72
N SER A 181 17.25 0.81 7.77
CA SER A 181 16.63 1.71 8.75
C SER A 181 16.00 0.89 9.87
N TYR A 182 15.82 1.47 11.05
CA TYR A 182 15.35 0.76 12.24
C TYR A 182 14.01 1.32 12.73
N SER A 183 13.10 0.44 13.14
CA SER A 183 11.86 0.77 13.85
C SER A 183 11.72 -0.17 15.03
N ASN A 184 12.12 0.30 16.21
CA ASN A 184 12.15 -0.48 17.43
C ASN A 184 11.12 0.06 18.42
N MET A 185 10.45 -0.86 19.10
CA MET A 185 9.42 -0.58 20.09
C MET A 185 9.56 -1.58 21.24
N ASN A 186 9.39 -1.10 22.47
CA ASN A 186 9.52 -1.91 23.67
C ASN A 186 8.51 -1.42 24.72
N ASP A 187 7.56 -2.28 25.03
CA ASP A 187 6.56 -2.10 26.08
C ASP A 187 6.81 -3.09 27.22
N GLY A 188 6.74 -2.59 28.45
CA GLY A 188 6.93 -3.39 29.65
C GLY A 188 8.36 -3.90 29.86
N ASP A 189 8.48 -5.08 30.47
CA ASP A 189 9.76 -5.76 30.75
C ASP A 189 9.72 -7.17 30.14
N VAL A 190 10.16 -7.28 28.88
CA VAL A 190 10.18 -8.54 28.12
C VAL A 190 10.99 -9.64 28.81
N GLU A 191 12.10 -9.26 29.46
CA GLU A 191 12.97 -10.21 30.18
C GLU A 191 12.27 -10.76 31.42
N LYS A 192 11.53 -9.92 32.15
CA LYS A 192 10.64 -10.38 33.24
C LYS A 192 9.56 -11.32 32.72
N GLY A 193 8.90 -10.95 31.62
CA GLY A 193 7.86 -11.79 31.03
C GLY A 193 8.37 -13.18 30.62
N PHE A 194 9.59 -13.28 30.09
CA PHE A 194 10.22 -14.58 29.80
C PHE A 194 10.64 -15.34 31.05
N ARG A 195 11.15 -14.67 32.11
CA ARG A 195 11.43 -15.33 33.40
C ARG A 195 10.17 -15.89 34.06
N GLU A 196 9.03 -15.25 33.83
CA GLU A 196 7.74 -15.71 34.32
C GLU A 196 7.13 -16.80 33.41
N ALA A 197 7.63 -17.05 32.21
CA ALA A 197 7.07 -18.08 31.35
C ALA A 197 7.38 -19.49 31.88
N ASP A 198 6.42 -20.42 31.77
CA ASP A 198 6.68 -21.85 32.03
C ASP A 198 7.22 -22.54 30.77
N HIS A 199 6.84 -22.02 29.60
CA HIS A 199 7.21 -22.53 28.29
C HIS A 199 7.57 -21.37 27.35
N ILE A 200 8.49 -21.62 26.44
CA ILE A 200 8.86 -20.69 25.37
C ILE A 200 8.72 -21.43 24.04
N ILE A 201 8.16 -20.76 23.03
CA ILE A 201 8.17 -21.20 21.63
C ILE A 201 8.86 -20.15 20.76
N GLU A 202 9.55 -20.63 19.73
CA GLU A 202 10.21 -19.81 18.72
C GLU A 202 9.80 -20.33 17.33
N TYR A 203 9.41 -19.44 16.43
CA TYR A 203 8.94 -19.80 15.09
C TYR A 203 9.07 -18.63 14.12
N ASP A 204 9.17 -18.97 12.83
CA ASP A 204 9.24 -17.99 11.75
C ASP A 204 7.89 -17.88 11.04
N VAL A 205 7.48 -16.64 10.75
CA VAL A 205 6.33 -16.33 9.89
C VAL A 205 6.78 -15.35 8.82
N ASN A 206 6.59 -15.70 7.56
CA ASN A 206 7.08 -14.90 6.45
C ASN A 206 5.94 -14.53 5.51
N THR A 207 5.93 -13.26 5.11
CA THR A 207 4.98 -12.71 4.14
C THR A 207 5.72 -12.50 2.83
N ALA A 208 5.26 -13.18 1.79
CA ALA A 208 5.76 -12.97 0.44
C ALA A 208 5.30 -11.58 -0.08
N ALA A 209 6.03 -11.05 -1.07
CA ALA A 209 5.53 -9.89 -1.80
C ALA A 209 4.24 -10.28 -2.50
N PHE A 210 3.23 -9.42 -2.42
CA PHE A 210 2.00 -9.60 -3.18
C PHE A 210 1.67 -8.31 -3.91
N SER A 211 1.20 -8.44 -5.14
CA SER A 211 0.69 -7.31 -5.89
C SER A 211 -0.83 -7.22 -5.75
N GLY A 212 -1.32 -6.07 -5.30
CA GLY A 212 -2.75 -5.79 -5.26
C GLY A 212 -3.25 -5.41 -6.65
N HIS A 213 -4.28 -6.11 -7.14
CA HIS A 213 -4.77 -5.87 -8.48
C HIS A 213 -5.96 -4.91 -8.47
N ILE A 214 -5.76 -3.68 -8.95
CA ILE A 214 -6.86 -2.74 -9.22
C ILE A 214 -7.47 -3.06 -10.59
N PRO A 215 -8.77 -3.46 -10.67
CA PRO A 215 -9.43 -3.76 -11.94
C PRO A 215 -9.26 -2.68 -13.01
N ASN A 216 -9.26 -1.39 -12.65
CA ASN A 216 -9.02 -0.30 -13.57
C ASN A 216 -7.56 0.22 -13.46
N PRO A 217 -6.75 0.19 -14.53
CA PRO A 217 -5.41 0.78 -14.50
C PRO A 217 -5.44 2.26 -14.10
N VAL A 218 -4.42 2.69 -13.36
CA VAL A 218 -4.37 4.06 -12.86
C VAL A 218 -3.90 5.00 -13.96
N GLY A 219 -4.64 6.09 -14.15
CA GLY A 219 -4.36 7.07 -15.16
C GLY A 219 -5.34 8.22 -15.14
N THR A 220 -5.16 9.15 -16.07
CA THR A 220 -5.96 10.37 -16.13
C THR A 220 -6.15 10.87 -17.55
N VAL A 221 -7.30 11.50 -17.78
CA VAL A 221 -7.55 12.37 -18.94
C VAL A 221 -7.65 13.79 -18.43
N ALA A 222 -6.90 14.73 -19.02
CA ALA A 222 -6.95 16.14 -18.63
C ALA A 222 -6.94 17.08 -19.83
N TRP A 223 -7.56 18.24 -19.67
CA TRP A 223 -7.52 19.33 -20.64
C TRP A 223 -7.80 20.68 -20.01
N TRP A 224 -7.40 21.73 -20.74
CA TRP A 224 -7.58 23.11 -20.33
C TRP A 224 -8.59 23.80 -21.22
N PHE A 225 -9.48 24.58 -20.62
CA PHE A 225 -10.55 25.27 -21.33
C PHE A 225 -10.79 26.66 -20.76
N ASP A 226 -11.29 27.57 -21.58
CA ASP A 226 -11.80 28.86 -21.10
C ASP A 226 -13.30 28.73 -20.86
N ASP A 227 -13.78 29.26 -19.74
CA ASP A 227 -15.22 29.33 -19.47
C ASP A 227 -15.54 30.65 -18.75
N PRO A 228 -16.26 31.58 -19.41
CA PRO A 228 -16.58 32.87 -18.82
C PRO A 228 -17.47 32.77 -17.57
N LEU A 229 -18.19 31.66 -17.37
CA LEU A 229 -18.98 31.42 -16.15
C LEU A 229 -18.11 31.19 -14.92
N TYR A 230 -16.85 30.77 -15.12
CA TYR A 230 -15.89 30.51 -14.06
C TYR A 230 -14.75 31.56 -13.99
N GLY A 231 -14.97 32.71 -14.63
CA GLY A 231 -14.08 33.87 -14.61
C GLY A 231 -12.92 33.80 -15.61
N GLU A 232 -12.09 34.85 -15.64
CA GLU A 232 -10.99 34.98 -16.61
C GLU A 232 -9.87 33.95 -16.37
N GLY A 233 -9.30 33.43 -17.45
CA GLY A 233 -8.17 32.49 -17.44
C GLY A 233 -8.58 31.01 -17.56
N LYS A 234 -7.58 30.14 -17.76
CA LYS A 234 -7.81 28.72 -18.06
C LYS A 234 -8.32 27.96 -16.83
N ASN A 235 -9.35 27.15 -17.07
CA ASN A 235 -9.87 26.13 -16.17
C ASN A 235 -9.24 24.77 -16.52
N LEU A 236 -9.06 23.91 -15.51
CA LEU A 236 -8.53 22.56 -15.68
C LEU A 236 -9.66 21.55 -15.48
N ARG A 237 -9.88 20.68 -16.46
CA ARG A 237 -10.66 19.46 -16.25
C ARG A 237 -9.74 18.25 -16.16
N ILE A 238 -10.01 17.38 -15.19
CA ILE A 238 -9.21 16.21 -14.89
C ILE A 238 -10.11 15.05 -14.45
N GLU A 239 -9.96 13.89 -15.09
CA GLU A 239 -10.75 12.70 -14.84
C GLU A 239 -9.85 11.51 -14.51
N GLY A 240 -10.22 10.68 -13.53
CA GLY A 240 -9.41 9.52 -13.11
C GLY A 240 -8.47 9.78 -11.92
N VAL A 241 -8.55 10.97 -11.31
CA VAL A 241 -7.90 11.27 -10.03
C VAL A 241 -8.92 11.11 -8.91
N PRO A 242 -8.81 10.12 -8.01
CA PRO A 242 -9.93 9.83 -7.12
C PRO A 242 -10.04 10.73 -5.88
N TRP A 243 -9.03 11.58 -5.63
CA TRP A 243 -8.99 12.52 -4.49
C TRP A 243 -7.95 13.63 -4.71
N GLY A 244 -7.91 14.64 -3.83
CA GLY A 244 -6.76 15.53 -3.77
C GLY A 244 -6.66 16.54 -4.91
N HIS A 245 -7.79 17.19 -5.26
CA HIS A 245 -7.79 18.31 -6.21
C HIS A 245 -6.75 19.36 -5.80
N ASP A 246 -6.50 19.57 -4.51
CA ASP A 246 -5.52 20.52 -4.00
C ASP A 246 -4.08 20.17 -4.41
N GLN A 247 -3.72 18.89 -4.51
CA GLN A 247 -2.39 18.47 -4.97
C GLN A 247 -2.22 18.76 -6.46
N VAL A 248 -3.25 18.44 -7.26
CA VAL A 248 -3.28 18.73 -8.70
C VAL A 248 -3.30 20.24 -8.96
N ALA A 249 -4.15 20.97 -8.23
CA ALA A 249 -4.31 22.42 -8.29
C ALA A 249 -3.00 23.13 -7.91
N GLY A 250 -2.37 22.71 -6.81
CA GLY A 250 -1.09 23.22 -6.33
C GLY A 250 0.03 23.00 -7.34
N ALA A 251 0.20 21.77 -7.84
CA ALA A 251 1.22 21.44 -8.83
C ALA A 251 1.06 22.23 -10.13
N ASN A 252 -0.19 22.51 -10.53
CA ASN A 252 -0.49 23.26 -11.77
C ASN A 252 -0.68 24.76 -11.54
N LYS A 253 -0.54 25.24 -10.30
CA LYS A 253 -0.74 26.64 -9.90
C LYS A 253 -2.11 27.21 -10.33
N VAL A 254 -3.14 26.39 -10.18
CA VAL A 254 -4.54 26.75 -10.45
C VAL A 254 -5.30 26.83 -9.13
N ALA A 255 -6.23 27.76 -8.99
CA ALA A 255 -7.09 27.82 -7.82
C ALA A 255 -7.98 26.55 -7.75
N PRO A 256 -8.19 25.92 -6.57
CA PRO A 256 -9.00 24.70 -6.47
C PRO A 256 -10.41 24.82 -7.08
N GLY A 257 -11.03 26.00 -7.00
CA GLY A 257 -12.34 26.29 -7.62
C GLY A 257 -12.36 26.32 -9.15
N LYS A 258 -11.19 26.20 -9.81
CA LYS A 258 -11.02 26.10 -11.27
C LYS A 258 -10.57 24.71 -11.72
N VAL A 259 -10.62 23.72 -10.83
CA VAL A 259 -10.37 22.31 -11.14
C VAL A 259 -11.69 21.55 -11.15
N PHE A 260 -12.03 20.99 -12.31
CA PHE A 260 -13.29 20.31 -12.57
C PHE A 260 -13.06 18.82 -12.74
N GLN A 261 -13.91 18.02 -12.08
CA GLN A 261 -13.95 16.56 -12.22
C GLN A 261 -15.41 16.13 -12.26
N SER A 262 -15.75 15.20 -13.15
CA SER A 262 -17.10 14.62 -13.27
C SER A 262 -17.14 13.15 -12.90
N CYS A 263 -16.03 12.44 -13.07
CA CYS A 263 -15.91 11.04 -12.75
C CYS A 263 -15.90 10.81 -11.24
N MET A 264 -16.97 10.17 -10.75
CA MET A 264 -17.08 9.71 -9.37
C MET A 264 -16.73 8.22 -9.21
N PHE A 265 -16.54 7.48 -10.32
CA PHE A 265 -16.28 6.04 -10.30
C PHE A 265 -14.78 5.73 -10.30
N VAL A 266 -14.40 4.76 -9.47
CA VAL A 266 -13.02 4.31 -9.31
C VAL A 266 -13.07 2.79 -9.23
N GLY A 267 -12.28 2.12 -10.07
CA GLY A 267 -12.28 0.66 -10.19
C GLY A 267 -11.54 -0.06 -9.05
N GLY A 268 -11.66 0.42 -7.82
CA GLY A 268 -10.91 -0.06 -6.66
C GLY A 268 -9.66 0.77 -6.36
N ARG A 269 -9.24 0.73 -5.09
CA ARG A 269 -7.99 1.34 -4.60
C ARG A 269 -7.22 0.41 -3.66
N TYR A 270 -7.92 -0.40 -2.86
CA TYR A 270 -7.32 -1.37 -1.93
C TYR A 270 -6.23 -0.75 -1.03
N CYS A 271 -6.54 0.40 -0.43
CA CYS A 271 -5.62 1.21 0.37
C CYS A 271 -4.44 1.84 -0.41
N ASP A 272 -4.44 1.83 -1.74
CA ASP A 272 -3.58 2.71 -2.54
C ASP A 272 -4.01 4.17 -2.39
N TRP A 273 -3.39 4.83 -1.42
CA TRP A 273 -3.53 6.26 -1.18
C TRP A 273 -2.55 7.10 -2.02
N GLY A 274 -1.83 6.51 -2.96
CA GLY A 274 -0.99 7.25 -3.89
C GLY A 274 -1.79 8.09 -4.87
N ILE A 275 -1.14 9.12 -5.41
CA ILE A 275 -1.45 9.65 -6.73
C ILE A 275 -0.24 9.32 -7.60
N ARG A 276 -0.46 8.63 -8.72
CA ARG A 276 0.62 8.18 -9.60
C ARG A 276 1.15 9.32 -10.47
N LYS A 277 2.39 9.18 -10.96
CA LYS A 277 3.00 10.15 -11.88
C LYS A 277 2.13 10.38 -13.12
N SER A 278 1.53 9.35 -13.69
CA SER A 278 0.59 9.47 -14.82
C SER A 278 -0.56 10.43 -14.51
N GLN A 279 -1.14 10.34 -13.31
CA GLN A 279 -2.23 11.23 -12.88
C GLN A 279 -1.76 12.67 -12.65
N GLN A 280 -0.57 12.86 -12.07
CA GLN A 280 -0.02 14.17 -11.74
C GLN A 280 0.47 14.94 -12.98
N ILE A 281 1.08 14.27 -13.96
CA ILE A 281 1.71 14.91 -15.12
C ILE A 281 0.72 15.32 -16.22
N THR A 282 -0.40 14.60 -16.33
CA THR A 282 -1.34 14.73 -17.45
C THR A 282 -1.78 16.19 -17.69
N PRO A 283 -2.12 16.99 -16.65
CA PRO A 283 -2.45 18.40 -16.84
C PRO A 283 -1.35 19.23 -17.50
N LEU A 284 -0.07 19.00 -17.13
CA LEU A 284 1.04 19.73 -17.75
C LEU A 284 1.17 19.38 -19.24
N LEU A 285 1.09 18.09 -19.57
CA LEU A 285 1.17 17.61 -20.95
C LEU A 285 0.04 18.21 -21.80
N ALA A 286 -1.19 18.22 -21.27
CA ALA A 286 -2.34 18.82 -21.95
C ALA A 286 -2.18 20.34 -22.14
N LYS A 287 -1.57 21.02 -21.17
CA LYS A 287 -1.29 22.46 -21.26
C LYS A 287 -0.30 22.77 -22.38
N ARG A 288 0.79 21.99 -22.46
CA ARG A 288 1.85 22.14 -23.46
C ARG A 288 1.36 21.82 -24.86
N ALA A 289 0.63 20.72 -25.01
CA ALA A 289 0.09 20.30 -26.29
C ALA A 289 -1.08 21.17 -26.77
N GLY A 290 -1.71 21.94 -25.89
CA GLY A 290 -2.91 22.71 -26.20
C GLY A 290 -4.12 21.84 -26.56
N ARG A 291 -4.06 20.55 -26.25
CA ARG A 291 -5.03 19.51 -26.60
C ARG A 291 -5.30 18.63 -25.38
N PRO A 292 -6.44 17.95 -25.29
CA PRO A 292 -6.64 16.95 -24.25
C PRO A 292 -5.59 15.84 -24.31
N VAL A 293 -5.14 15.35 -23.16
CA VAL A 293 -4.17 14.26 -23.07
C VAL A 293 -4.71 13.18 -22.15
N ARG A 294 -4.52 11.93 -22.55
CA ARG A 294 -4.70 10.73 -21.75
C ARG A 294 -3.33 10.14 -21.40
N CYS A 295 -3.02 10.02 -20.11
CA CYS A 295 -1.86 9.27 -19.63
C CYS A 295 -2.34 8.18 -18.67
N VAL A 296 -2.23 6.93 -19.10
CA VAL A 296 -2.77 5.77 -18.37
C VAL A 296 -1.71 4.68 -18.34
N ASN A 297 -1.50 4.12 -17.16
CA ASN A 297 -0.61 2.98 -16.99
C ASN A 297 -1.21 1.75 -17.68
N SER A 298 -0.36 0.94 -18.31
CA SER A 298 -0.79 -0.36 -18.81
C SER A 298 -1.16 -1.30 -17.64
N ARG A 299 -1.79 -2.44 -17.93
CA ARG A 299 -1.95 -3.49 -16.92
C ARG A 299 -0.60 -3.94 -16.37
N TYR A 300 0.40 -4.07 -17.23
CA TYR A 300 1.73 -4.54 -16.84
C TYR A 300 2.41 -3.54 -15.89
N ASP A 301 2.25 -2.25 -16.18
CA ASP A 301 2.81 -1.14 -15.40
C ASP A 301 2.31 -1.11 -13.95
N MET A 302 1.14 -1.70 -13.69
CA MET A 302 0.50 -1.73 -12.38
C MET A 302 0.98 -2.87 -11.46
N TYR A 303 1.84 -3.78 -11.96
CA TYR A 303 2.48 -4.81 -11.11
C TYR A 303 3.58 -4.24 -10.20
N ASP A 304 3.87 -2.93 -10.31
CA ASP A 304 4.73 -2.21 -9.39
C ASP A 304 4.13 -2.09 -7.99
N PHE A 305 2.80 -2.15 -7.86
CA PHE A 305 2.09 -2.05 -6.59
C PHE A 305 2.25 -3.35 -5.82
N ASN A 306 3.05 -3.31 -4.74
CA ASN A 306 3.33 -4.48 -3.93
C ASN A 306 3.21 -4.14 -2.45
N LEU A 307 2.56 -5.01 -1.67
CA LEU A 307 3.00 -5.16 -0.30
C LEU A 307 4.36 -5.85 -0.34
N CYS A 308 5.34 -5.21 0.27
CA CYS A 308 6.71 -5.68 0.27
C CYS A 308 6.88 -6.89 1.21
N GLN A 309 7.92 -7.70 0.97
CA GLN A 309 8.20 -8.90 1.76
C GLN A 309 8.47 -8.57 3.24
N ARG A 310 8.15 -9.52 4.12
CA ARG A 310 8.55 -9.45 5.53
C ARG A 310 8.95 -10.84 6.02
N PHE A 311 10.07 -10.91 6.72
CA PHE A 311 10.53 -12.10 7.43
C PHE A 311 10.45 -11.83 8.92
N VAL A 312 9.67 -12.62 9.65
CA VAL A 312 9.44 -12.44 11.09
C VAL A 312 9.94 -13.67 11.83
N HIS A 313 10.72 -13.42 12.88
CA HIS A 313 11.08 -14.40 13.88
C HIS A 313 10.39 -14.03 15.20
N MET A 314 9.53 -14.92 15.68
CA MET A 314 8.75 -14.75 16.89
C MET A 314 9.33 -15.59 18.01
N LYS A 315 9.40 -15.01 19.21
CA LYS A 315 9.65 -15.72 20.46
C LYS A 315 8.56 -15.37 21.47
N VAL A 316 7.82 -16.38 21.93
CA VAL A 316 6.65 -16.19 22.79
C VAL A 316 6.79 -17.02 24.06
N GLY A 317 6.72 -16.34 25.21
CA GLY A 317 6.70 -16.94 26.54
C GLY A 317 5.27 -17.08 27.03
N PHE A 318 4.91 -18.23 27.61
CA PHE A 318 3.58 -18.49 28.12
C PHE A 318 3.58 -19.42 29.34
N LYS A 319 2.52 -19.33 30.14
CA LYS A 319 2.23 -20.18 31.29
C LYS A 319 1.62 -21.50 30.84
N SER A 320 1.67 -22.52 31.71
CA SER A 320 1.09 -23.84 31.46
C SER A 320 -0.43 -23.84 31.26
N ASN A 321 -1.12 -22.76 31.66
CA ASN A 321 -2.53 -22.56 31.35
C ASN A 321 -2.79 -21.98 29.94
N GLY A 322 -1.77 -21.44 29.27
CA GLY A 322 -1.84 -20.82 27.95
C GLY A 322 -1.73 -19.28 27.96
N LEU A 323 -1.62 -18.64 29.12
CA LEU A 323 -1.49 -17.18 29.22
C LEU A 323 -0.10 -16.72 28.76
N ILE A 324 -0.07 -15.82 27.79
CA ILE A 324 1.15 -15.24 27.23
C ILE A 324 1.71 -14.20 28.20
N THR A 325 3.02 -14.29 28.49
CA THR A 325 3.72 -13.44 29.44
C THR A 325 4.76 -12.53 28.77
N ALA A 326 5.28 -12.92 27.60
CA ALA A 326 6.20 -12.13 26.80
C ALA A 326 6.04 -12.43 25.31
N ILE A 327 6.22 -11.39 24.49
CA ILE A 327 6.29 -11.49 23.03
C ILE A 327 7.54 -10.72 22.58
N GLU A 328 8.43 -11.38 21.84
CA GLU A 328 9.53 -10.75 21.12
C GLU A 328 9.39 -11.05 19.62
N ASP A 329 9.37 -10.00 18.81
CA ASP A 329 9.27 -10.02 17.34
C ASP A 329 10.52 -9.36 16.78
N PHE A 330 11.33 -10.14 16.06
CA PHE A 330 12.34 -9.61 15.18
C PHE A 330 11.85 -9.69 13.74
N SER A 331 11.87 -8.57 13.03
CA SER A 331 11.38 -8.49 11.65
C SER A 331 12.42 -7.87 10.71
N ALA A 332 12.67 -8.52 9.56
CA ALA A 332 13.28 -7.86 8.40
C ALA A 332 12.16 -7.55 7.40
N ALA A 333 11.86 -6.26 7.22
CA ALA A 333 10.81 -5.78 6.34
C ALA A 333 11.41 -5.12 5.10
N ASP A 334 10.85 -5.40 3.94
CA ASP A 334 11.24 -4.78 2.70
C ASP A 334 10.63 -3.36 2.62
N GLY A 335 11.50 -2.37 2.43
CA GLY A 335 11.14 -0.98 2.30
C GLY A 335 10.69 -0.60 0.88
N GLY A 336 10.95 -1.44 -0.12
CA GLY A 336 10.70 -1.13 -1.53
C GLY A 336 11.54 0.05 -2.03
N ILE A 337 11.16 0.65 -3.16
CA ILE A 337 11.82 1.84 -3.73
C ILE A 337 11.63 3.11 -2.89
N ARG A 338 12.39 4.17 -3.22
CA ARG A 338 12.22 5.50 -2.63
C ARG A 338 10.79 6.03 -2.83
N GLY A 339 10.19 6.60 -1.78
CA GLY A 339 8.79 7.05 -1.80
C GLY A 339 7.78 5.96 -1.42
N SER A 340 8.23 4.69 -1.31
CA SER A 340 7.43 3.62 -0.73
C SER A 340 7.13 3.89 0.74
N SER A 341 5.92 3.55 1.16
CA SER A 341 5.51 3.63 2.55
C SER A 341 5.97 2.40 3.31
N ILE A 342 6.40 2.59 4.56
CA ILE A 342 6.66 1.48 5.49
C ILE A 342 5.45 1.21 6.40
N PHE A 343 4.38 2.00 6.24
CA PHE A 343 3.23 2.06 7.14
C PHE A 343 2.59 0.69 7.41
N GLY A 344 2.44 -0.13 6.37
CA GLY A 344 1.88 -1.49 6.48
C GLY A 344 2.73 -2.50 7.23
N ASN A 345 3.97 -2.16 7.58
CA ASN A 345 4.86 -2.95 8.42
C ASN A 345 5.02 -2.35 9.82
N VAL A 346 5.19 -1.02 9.93
CA VAL A 346 5.50 -0.37 11.21
C VAL A 346 4.28 -0.10 12.10
N MET A 347 3.06 0.01 11.56
CA MET A 347 1.86 0.25 12.36
C MET A 347 1.48 -0.95 13.25
N ASP A 348 1.98 -2.15 12.95
CA ASP A 348 1.84 -3.30 13.84
C ASP A 348 2.45 -3.01 15.23
N GLN A 349 3.39 -2.06 15.30
CA GLN A 349 4.01 -1.61 16.55
C GLN A 349 3.12 -0.71 17.40
N THR A 350 1.96 -0.28 16.91
CA THR A 350 1.00 0.51 17.71
C THR A 350 -0.45 0.02 17.60
N TYR A 351 -0.76 -0.84 16.62
CA TYR A 351 -2.11 -1.34 16.31
C TYR A 351 -2.14 -2.84 15.94
N GLY A 352 -1.02 -3.56 16.12
CA GLY A 352 -0.89 -4.96 15.73
C GLY A 352 -1.56 -5.97 16.67
N PRO A 353 -1.50 -7.27 16.34
CA PRO A 353 -2.21 -8.33 17.08
C PRO A 353 -1.80 -8.41 18.55
N TYR A 354 -0.56 -8.03 18.88
CA TYR A 354 -0.01 -8.10 20.23
C TYR A 354 -0.80 -7.20 21.19
N PHE A 355 -1.29 -6.05 20.73
CA PHE A 355 -2.08 -5.12 21.54
C PHE A 355 -3.42 -5.67 21.96
N THR A 356 -4.01 -6.60 21.20
CA THR A 356 -5.27 -7.27 21.56
C THR A 356 -5.10 -8.28 22.69
N THR A 357 -3.86 -8.59 23.08
CA THR A 357 -3.61 -9.51 24.18
C THR A 357 -3.45 -8.81 25.52
N ARG A 358 -3.56 -9.57 26.59
CA ARG A 358 -3.24 -9.18 27.96
C ARG A 358 -1.73 -9.12 28.21
N CYS A 359 -0.90 -9.51 27.24
CA CYS A 359 0.55 -9.47 27.38
C CYS A 359 1.04 -8.02 27.26
N LYS A 360 1.69 -7.54 28.31
CA LYS A 360 2.25 -6.18 28.37
C LYS A 360 3.74 -6.09 28.09
N ASN A 361 4.41 -7.25 28.02
CA ASN A 361 5.85 -7.32 27.87
C ASN A 361 6.16 -7.67 26.41
N ILE A 362 6.21 -6.64 25.56
CA ILE A 362 6.30 -6.78 24.11
C ILE A 362 7.54 -6.04 23.63
N LYS A 363 8.41 -6.74 22.90
CA LYS A 363 9.57 -6.15 22.23
C LYS A 363 9.47 -6.41 20.74
N GLN A 364 9.51 -5.35 19.94
CA GLN A 364 9.54 -5.43 18.49
C GLN A 364 10.80 -4.74 17.97
N SER A 365 11.59 -5.45 17.18
CA SER A 365 12.80 -4.94 16.54
C SER A 365 12.68 -5.14 15.03
N MET A 366 12.51 -4.04 14.29
CA MET A 366 12.34 -4.10 12.84
C MET A 366 13.52 -3.46 12.12
N GLU A 367 14.11 -4.23 11.21
CA GLU A 367 15.04 -3.77 10.20
C GLU A 367 14.29 -3.56 8.88
N VAL A 368 14.12 -2.30 8.50
CA VAL A 368 13.54 -1.91 7.21
C VAL A 368 14.67 -1.80 6.20
N VAL A 369 14.67 -2.70 5.21
CA VAL A 369 15.75 -2.84 4.23
C VAL A 369 15.35 -2.19 2.92
N ASP A 370 16.17 -1.26 2.45
CA ASP A 370 16.07 -0.73 1.10
C ASP A 370 16.26 -1.82 0.04
N SER A 371 15.33 -1.91 -0.90
CA SER A 371 15.41 -2.78 -2.07
C SER A 371 15.07 -2.06 -3.38
N ASN A 372 15.29 -2.74 -4.50
CA ASN A 372 14.88 -2.34 -5.84
C ASN A 372 13.61 -3.12 -6.25
N THR A 373 12.70 -3.33 -5.30
CA THR A 373 11.37 -3.94 -5.53
C THR A 373 10.28 -2.86 -5.58
N GLY A 374 9.08 -3.24 -6.05
CA GLY A 374 7.99 -2.32 -6.33
C GLY A 374 7.54 -1.44 -5.16
N MET A 375 6.68 -0.48 -5.45
CA MET A 375 6.26 0.55 -4.52
C MET A 375 5.02 0.16 -3.72
N MET A 376 5.08 0.36 -2.40
CA MET A 376 3.93 0.20 -1.51
C MET A 376 3.32 1.56 -1.16
N TYR A 377 2.28 1.98 -1.89
CA TYR A 377 1.51 3.16 -1.50
C TYR A 377 0.57 2.83 -0.34
N VAL A 378 1.03 3.09 0.89
CA VAL A 378 0.29 3.03 2.17
C VAL A 378 -0.75 1.89 2.23
N SER A 379 -0.33 0.65 1.99
CA SER A 379 -1.21 -0.51 2.21
C SER A 379 -1.11 -0.95 3.67
N GLY A 380 -2.02 -0.50 4.54
CA GLY A 380 -2.13 -1.17 5.85
C GLY A 380 -2.48 -0.30 7.04
N GLN A 381 -3.60 0.43 7.00
CA GLN A 381 -4.27 0.67 8.29
C GLN A 381 -4.63 -0.67 8.96
N HIS A 382 -4.71 -1.77 8.19
CA HIS A 382 -4.82 -3.14 8.68
C HIS A 382 -4.19 -4.09 7.65
N ASN A 383 -2.86 -4.25 7.58
CA ASN A 383 -2.30 -5.37 6.81
C ASN A 383 -2.78 -6.66 7.49
N PRO A 384 -3.74 -7.41 6.92
CA PRO A 384 -4.32 -8.55 7.62
C PRO A 384 -3.26 -9.63 7.91
N MET A 385 -2.11 -9.60 7.25
CA MET A 385 -1.04 -10.58 7.47
C MET A 385 -0.16 -10.26 8.67
N GLY A 386 -0.13 -9.00 9.15
CA GLY A 386 0.54 -8.68 10.42
C GLY A 386 -0.08 -9.42 11.60
N TRP A 387 -1.39 -9.72 11.52
CA TRP A 387 -2.12 -10.50 12.51
C TRP A 387 -1.75 -11.99 12.53
N ASP A 388 -1.22 -12.52 11.42
CA ASP A 388 -0.95 -13.95 11.30
C ASP A 388 0.23 -14.37 12.19
N THR A 389 1.15 -13.46 12.54
CA THR A 389 2.31 -13.76 13.40
C THR A 389 1.86 -14.33 14.75
N LEU A 390 1.01 -13.61 15.48
CA LEU A 390 0.52 -14.06 16.79
C LEU A 390 -0.49 -15.20 16.67
N MET A 391 -1.32 -15.21 15.62
CA MET A 391 -2.31 -16.27 15.42
C MET A 391 -1.63 -17.63 15.26
N VAL A 392 -0.50 -17.72 14.54
CA VAL A 392 0.32 -18.94 14.50
C VAL A 392 0.83 -19.32 15.89
N GLY A 393 1.30 -18.35 16.68
CA GLY A 393 1.70 -18.57 18.07
C GLY A 393 0.60 -19.18 18.95
N ILE A 394 -0.63 -18.68 18.84
CA ILE A 394 -1.80 -19.22 19.55
C ILE A 394 -2.02 -20.70 19.20
N TYR A 395 -1.88 -21.07 17.93
CA TYR A 395 -1.98 -22.46 17.49
C TYR A 395 -0.86 -23.35 18.05
N LEU A 396 0.38 -22.88 18.03
CA LEU A 396 1.51 -23.63 18.57
C LEU A 396 1.38 -23.84 20.09
N ILE A 397 0.87 -22.84 20.82
CA ILE A 397 0.54 -22.96 22.25
C ILE A 397 -0.58 -23.99 22.45
N ALA A 398 -1.66 -23.90 21.66
CA ALA A 398 -2.79 -24.82 21.71
C ALA A 398 -2.37 -26.28 21.47
N GLU A 399 -1.57 -26.54 20.43
CA GLU A 399 -1.05 -27.88 20.15
C GLU A 399 -0.14 -28.40 21.28
N LYS A 400 0.76 -27.56 21.78
CA LYS A 400 1.66 -27.92 22.88
C LYS A 400 0.91 -28.27 24.17
N LEU A 401 -0.20 -27.58 24.46
CA LEU A 401 -1.02 -27.82 25.64
C LEU A 401 -2.16 -28.82 25.42
N GLY A 402 -2.38 -29.27 24.18
CA GLY A 402 -3.53 -30.11 23.82
C GLY A 402 -4.87 -29.43 24.05
N LYS A 403 -4.94 -28.10 23.85
CA LYS A 403 -6.12 -27.26 24.08
C LYS A 403 -6.70 -26.71 22.78
N ASP A 404 -7.98 -26.36 22.79
CA ASP A 404 -8.62 -25.66 21.68
C ASP A 404 -7.96 -24.27 21.48
N PRO A 405 -7.56 -23.88 20.26
CA PRO A 405 -7.01 -22.55 19.97
C PRO A 405 -7.96 -21.41 20.33
N ILE A 406 -9.29 -21.63 20.30
CA ILE A 406 -10.27 -20.65 20.77
C ILE A 406 -10.11 -20.41 22.27
N GLU A 407 -9.83 -21.45 23.07
CA GLU A 407 -9.63 -21.28 24.52
C GLU A 407 -8.35 -20.48 24.81
N ILE A 408 -7.27 -20.76 24.07
CA ILE A 408 -6.01 -20.01 24.19
C ILE A 408 -6.22 -18.54 23.78
N ALA A 409 -6.88 -18.28 22.66
CA ALA A 409 -7.21 -16.92 22.22
C ALA A 409 -8.06 -16.18 23.25
N THR A 410 -9.12 -16.81 23.76
CA THR A 410 -10.03 -16.22 24.74
C THR A 410 -9.33 -15.87 26.05
N LEU A 411 -8.40 -16.73 26.51
CA LEU A 411 -7.62 -16.48 27.72
C LEU A 411 -6.72 -15.24 27.58
N ASN A 412 -6.20 -15.03 26.37
CA ASN A 412 -5.23 -13.98 26.09
C ASN A 412 -5.85 -12.67 25.63
N LEU A 413 -7.07 -12.67 25.06
CA LEU A 413 -7.77 -11.45 24.68
C LEU A 413 -8.01 -10.56 25.90
N HIS A 414 -7.67 -9.27 25.80
CA HIS A 414 -8.00 -8.32 26.88
C HIS A 414 -9.42 -7.77 26.73
N GLY A 415 -10.00 -7.35 27.86
CA GLY A 415 -11.33 -6.74 27.91
C GLY A 415 -11.38 -5.31 27.37
N PRO A 416 -12.58 -4.74 27.20
CA PRO A 416 -12.78 -3.45 26.54
C PRO A 416 -12.20 -2.24 27.28
N GLU A 417 -11.93 -2.34 28.59
CA GLU A 417 -11.48 -1.19 29.38
C GLU A 417 -9.97 -0.97 29.30
N SER A 418 -9.18 -2.04 29.25
CA SER A 418 -7.71 -1.97 29.21
C SER A 418 -7.08 -3.34 28.92
N GLN A 419 -5.75 -3.39 28.72
CA GLN A 419 -5.01 -4.66 28.63
C GLN A 419 -5.00 -5.48 29.94
N ASP A 420 -5.28 -4.85 31.09
CA ASP A 420 -5.44 -5.56 32.37
C ASP A 420 -6.83 -6.14 32.55
N ASP A 421 -7.81 -5.64 31.79
CA ASP A 421 -9.21 -6.00 31.94
C ASP A 421 -9.40 -7.49 31.62
N PRO A 422 -9.77 -8.32 32.62
CA PRO A 422 -10.02 -9.74 32.39
C PRO A 422 -11.44 -9.99 31.90
N ASN A 423 -12.28 -8.97 31.81
CA ASN A 423 -13.67 -9.14 31.39
C ASN A 423 -13.73 -9.56 29.92
N PRO A 424 -14.67 -10.44 29.57
CA PRO A 424 -14.81 -10.88 28.20
C PRO A 424 -15.23 -9.73 27.30
N VAL A 425 -14.80 -9.80 26.04
CA VAL A 425 -15.31 -8.92 24.97
C VAL A 425 -16.66 -9.49 24.51
N PRO A 426 -17.81 -8.85 24.79
CA PRO A 426 -19.11 -9.48 24.60
C PRO A 426 -19.41 -9.85 23.15
N SER A 427 -18.94 -9.06 22.18
CA SER A 427 -19.07 -9.35 20.76
C SER A 427 -18.28 -10.59 20.34
N TYR A 428 -17.07 -10.77 20.88
CA TYR A 428 -16.22 -11.93 20.62
C TYR A 428 -16.89 -13.22 21.12
N GLU A 429 -17.40 -13.23 22.36
CA GLU A 429 -18.07 -14.41 22.92
C GLU A 429 -19.31 -14.80 22.13
N ALA A 430 -20.13 -13.82 21.74
CA ALA A 430 -21.32 -14.09 20.93
C ALA A 430 -20.95 -14.68 19.56
N CYS A 431 -19.91 -14.13 18.92
CA CYS A 431 -19.39 -14.64 17.64
C CYS A 431 -18.84 -16.06 17.77
N VAL A 432 -18.04 -16.35 18.80
CA VAL A 432 -17.49 -17.69 19.06
C VAL A 432 -18.59 -18.70 19.35
N ALA A 433 -19.57 -18.35 20.18
CA ALA A 433 -20.69 -19.23 20.49
C ALA A 433 -21.52 -19.57 19.24
N ALA A 434 -21.81 -18.56 18.41
CA ALA A 434 -22.49 -18.75 17.14
C ALA A 434 -21.68 -19.64 16.18
N LEU A 435 -20.38 -19.37 16.03
CA LEU A 435 -19.47 -20.14 15.18
C LEU A 435 -19.41 -21.60 15.64
N LYS A 436 -19.19 -21.85 16.93
CA LYS A 436 -19.11 -23.21 17.48
C LYS A 436 -20.38 -24.01 17.19
N LYS A 437 -21.55 -23.38 17.34
CA LYS A 437 -22.84 -23.99 17.00
C LYS A 437 -22.99 -24.25 15.50
N MET A 438 -22.70 -23.26 14.65
CA MET A 438 -22.89 -23.35 13.19
C MET A 438 -21.95 -24.37 12.54
N MET A 439 -20.71 -24.44 13.00
CA MET A 439 -19.69 -25.33 12.43
C MET A 439 -19.65 -26.71 13.09
N ASN A 440 -20.46 -26.94 14.14
CA ASN A 440 -20.29 -28.08 15.04
C ASN A 440 -18.82 -28.24 15.45
N TRP A 441 -18.25 -27.14 15.95
CA TRP A 441 -16.81 -26.99 16.14
C TRP A 441 -16.27 -28.09 17.05
N ASN A 442 -15.33 -28.86 16.52
CA ASN A 442 -14.61 -29.91 17.22
C ASN A 442 -13.15 -29.87 16.76
N TRP A 443 -12.36 -29.06 17.45
CA TRP A 443 -10.95 -28.93 17.16
C TRP A 443 -10.21 -30.26 17.44
N HIS A 444 -9.20 -30.53 16.64
CA HIS A 444 -8.25 -31.61 16.87
C HIS A 444 -6.85 -31.17 16.41
N PRO A 445 -5.78 -31.79 16.94
CA PRO A 445 -4.42 -31.51 16.50
C PRO A 445 -4.21 -31.77 15.00
N ALA A 446 -3.20 -31.12 14.41
CA ALA A 446 -2.82 -31.38 13.03
C ALA A 446 -2.51 -32.87 12.79
N GLY A 447 -2.98 -33.41 11.66
CA GLY A 447 -2.77 -34.81 11.29
C GLY A 447 -3.63 -35.84 12.05
N ALA A 448 -4.35 -35.44 13.10
CA ALA A 448 -5.11 -36.36 13.95
C ALA A 448 -6.37 -36.94 13.29
N ARG A 449 -6.89 -36.28 12.24
CA ARG A 449 -8.13 -36.69 11.56
C ARG A 449 -7.96 -36.76 10.06
N LYS A 450 -8.50 -37.83 9.48
CA LYS A 450 -8.67 -38.00 8.03
C LYS A 450 -10.15 -38.03 7.67
N LEU A 451 -10.47 -37.55 6.47
CA LEU A 451 -11.76 -37.73 5.82
C LEU A 451 -11.91 -39.19 5.37
N PRO A 452 -13.14 -39.65 5.06
CA PRO A 452 -13.38 -41.01 4.58
C PRO A 452 -12.57 -41.39 3.32
N ASP A 453 -12.19 -40.40 2.51
CA ASP A 453 -11.36 -40.57 1.31
C ASP A 453 -9.85 -40.52 1.56
N GLY A 454 -9.42 -40.48 2.83
CA GLY A 454 -8.02 -40.49 3.24
C GLY A 454 -7.34 -39.13 3.26
N ARG A 455 -7.98 -38.05 2.81
CA ARG A 455 -7.43 -36.69 2.91
C ARG A 455 -7.36 -36.23 4.36
N LEU A 456 -6.38 -35.37 4.68
CA LEU A 456 -6.32 -34.72 5.99
C LEU A 456 -7.51 -33.77 6.16
N HIS A 457 -8.16 -33.85 7.31
CA HIS A 457 -9.14 -32.85 7.72
C HIS A 457 -8.43 -31.77 8.53
N GLY A 458 -8.78 -30.50 8.30
CA GLY A 458 -8.26 -29.37 9.05
C GLY A 458 -9.36 -28.35 9.32
N VAL A 459 -9.31 -27.75 10.51
CA VAL A 459 -10.17 -26.63 10.90
C VAL A 459 -9.28 -25.56 11.51
N SER A 460 -9.52 -24.31 11.14
CA SER A 460 -8.82 -23.17 11.69
C SER A 460 -9.81 -22.12 12.20
N PHE A 461 -9.34 -21.32 13.14
CA PHE A 461 -9.98 -20.25 13.84
C PHE A 461 -9.03 -19.05 13.78
N ARG A 462 -9.61 -17.88 13.55
CA ARG A 462 -8.90 -16.62 13.58
C ARG A 462 -9.83 -15.57 14.16
N TYR A 463 -9.27 -14.66 14.96
CA TYR A 463 -9.94 -13.43 15.36
C TYR A 463 -9.10 -12.23 14.91
N ASN A 464 -9.78 -11.15 14.53
CA ASN A 464 -9.21 -9.86 14.16
C ASN A 464 -9.99 -8.78 14.89
#